data_AF-A0A7R7ZRB4-F1
#
_entry.id   AF-A0A7R7ZRB4-F1
#
_cell.length_a   1.000
_cell.length_b   1.000
_cell.length_c   1.000
_cell.angle_alpha   90.00
_cell.angle_beta   90.00
_cell.angle_gamma   90.00
#
_symmetry.space_group_name_H-M   'P 1'
#
loop_
_entity.id
_entity.type
_entity.pdbx_description
1 polymer ?
#
loop_
_entity_poly.entity_id
_entity_poly.type
_entity_poly.pdbx_seq_one_letter_code
_entity_poly.pdbx_strand_id
1 'polypeptide(L)'
;MTSTASRGPMPQIPITPTNPNTTSSTTTSSTNVNTLSPLTNWKSLNQTAYGSRHIHDPAPFTLWNPRAKSFRDPTDRELSWLFSVYNAKRLDLSYPVITIVTDTIPDPVPLTIACVAVRLVRSAEVGLFREGVVETNACDYADEGLPDHVGFRLRMWKSPTEAQVERIVRALGDAGANVKAVTWAGPWCFVELVTGDRRVYGKGFLPGIIAGRTVAYHHSERGLFEDVRDEASLRDLKDSNQTTRENPGLHLGGVLGNSFTRLVRSNEVADGAWCSANSLSTGKVYFQCIGIRAVVRASSSQSQTETKTPGVNYEIERVFSVFNPSQGRKIQNLRGVPMVEESSLLERYKGGGVFGFFRDGDYDMAFCTVLDDIVDAGWELC
;
A
#
# COMPACT_ATOMS: atom_id res chain seq x y z
N MET A 1 -59.69 6.44 12.41
CA MET A 1 -60.51 7.25 11.49
C MET A 1 -59.78 7.35 10.18
N THR A 2 -60.25 6.59 9.20
CA THR A 2 -59.77 6.49 7.81
C THR A 2 -60.31 7.67 6.99
N SER A 3 -59.48 8.23 6.09
CA SER A 3 -59.96 9.11 5.03
C SER A 3 -59.28 8.75 3.71
N THR A 4 -60.07 8.16 2.84
CA THR A 4 -59.85 7.83 1.43
C THR A 4 -60.35 8.95 0.52
N ALA A 5 -59.63 9.26 -0.56
CA ALA A 5 -60.12 9.75 -1.87
C ALA A 5 -58.90 10.26 -2.70
N SER A 6 -58.81 10.22 -4.03
CA SER A 6 -59.53 9.60 -5.14
C SER A 6 -58.67 9.85 -6.40
N ARG A 7 -58.76 8.98 -7.42
CA ARG A 7 -57.98 9.02 -8.68
C ARG A 7 -58.79 9.62 -9.84
N GLY A 8 -58.12 10.32 -10.77
CA GLY A 8 -58.43 10.42 -12.21
C GLY A 8 -58.48 11.85 -12.80
N PRO A 9 -58.42 12.06 -14.14
CA PRO A 9 -57.88 11.24 -15.23
C PRO A 9 -56.88 12.02 -16.16
N MET A 10 -56.27 11.29 -17.10
CA MET A 10 -55.35 11.78 -18.17
C MET A 10 -56.10 12.45 -19.34
N PRO A 11 -55.49 13.41 -20.07
CA PRO A 11 -55.95 13.82 -21.40
C PRO A 11 -55.08 13.24 -22.55
N GLN A 12 -55.76 12.82 -23.62
CA GLN A 12 -55.22 12.31 -24.89
C GLN A 12 -54.96 13.42 -25.95
N ILE A 13 -54.15 13.03 -26.93
CA ILE A 13 -53.51 13.71 -28.08
C ILE A 13 -54.52 14.19 -29.16
N PRO A 14 -54.11 15.08 -30.09
CA PRO A 14 -54.51 14.95 -31.50
C PRO A 14 -53.33 14.89 -32.49
N ILE A 15 -53.44 13.95 -33.46
CA ILE A 15 -52.62 13.76 -34.67
C ILE A 15 -53.43 14.33 -35.86
N THR A 16 -52.90 15.01 -36.89
CA THR A 16 -52.48 14.54 -38.26
C THR A 16 -52.68 15.71 -39.28
N PRO A 17 -52.43 15.64 -40.62
CA PRO A 17 -51.29 15.28 -41.52
C PRO A 17 -50.82 16.54 -42.36
N THR A 18 -49.77 16.62 -43.21
CA THR A 18 -49.51 15.94 -44.51
C THR A 18 -48.21 16.51 -45.15
N ASN A 19 -47.51 15.68 -45.95
CA ASN A 19 -46.27 15.84 -46.77
C ASN A 19 -46.50 16.70 -48.08
N PRO A 20 -45.57 16.92 -49.08
CA PRO A 20 -44.28 16.26 -49.42
C PRO A 20 -43.14 17.13 -50.08
N ASN A 21 -42.02 16.45 -50.42
CA ASN A 21 -40.96 16.73 -51.44
C ASN A 21 -39.82 17.70 -51.05
N THR A 22 -38.51 17.42 -51.24
CA THR A 22 -37.84 16.59 -52.26
C THR A 22 -36.36 16.27 -51.86
N THR A 23 -35.89 15.04 -52.18
CA THR A 23 -34.51 14.60 -52.62
C THR A 23 -33.27 14.84 -51.73
N SER A 24 -32.30 13.94 -51.48
CA SER A 24 -31.88 12.66 -52.09
C SER A 24 -30.95 11.84 -51.16
N SER A 25 -31.02 10.51 -51.29
CA SER A 25 -29.92 9.51 -51.37
C SER A 25 -28.93 9.23 -50.21
N THR A 26 -29.15 8.05 -49.61
CA THR A 26 -28.19 6.93 -49.40
C THR A 26 -27.33 6.87 -48.13
N THR A 27 -27.85 6.07 -47.19
CA THR A 27 -27.19 4.99 -46.42
C THR A 27 -25.78 5.24 -45.84
N THR A 28 -25.68 5.31 -44.51
CA THR A 28 -24.63 4.59 -43.76
C THR A 28 -24.95 4.50 -42.26
N SER A 29 -25.16 3.26 -41.83
CA SER A 29 -24.66 2.63 -40.59
C SER A 29 -24.76 3.39 -39.27
N SER A 30 -25.66 2.86 -38.42
CA SER A 30 -25.62 2.90 -36.96
C SER A 30 -24.19 2.81 -36.41
N THR A 31 -23.73 3.91 -35.80
CA THR A 31 -22.49 3.90 -35.03
C THR A 31 -22.78 3.23 -33.69
N ASN A 32 -22.29 1.98 -33.57
CA ASN A 32 -22.06 1.34 -32.29
C ASN A 32 -21.28 2.31 -31.40
N VAL A 33 -21.88 2.67 -30.26
CA VAL A 33 -21.16 3.32 -29.17
C VAL A 33 -20.23 2.26 -28.62
N ASN A 34 -18.99 2.22 -29.12
CA ASN A 34 -17.90 1.50 -28.49
C ASN A 34 -17.77 2.06 -27.07
N THR A 35 -18.25 1.30 -26.09
CA THR A 35 -17.92 1.47 -24.68
C THR A 35 -16.41 1.30 -24.55
N LEU A 36 -15.69 2.42 -24.55
CA LEU A 36 -14.28 2.45 -24.18
C LEU A 36 -14.15 1.88 -22.76
N SER A 37 -13.39 0.79 -22.62
CA SER A 37 -12.95 0.29 -21.33
C SER A 37 -12.30 1.42 -20.52
N PRO A 38 -12.53 1.52 -19.20
CA PRO A 38 -11.91 2.58 -18.42
C PRO A 38 -10.38 2.52 -18.57
N LEU A 39 -9.75 3.67 -18.82
CA LEU A 39 -8.28 3.82 -18.90
C LEU A 39 -7.56 3.46 -17.59
N THR A 40 -8.31 3.15 -16.52
CA THR A 40 -7.81 2.80 -15.20
C THR A 40 -8.61 1.64 -14.63
N ASN A 41 -7.95 0.77 -13.85
CA ASN A 41 -8.61 -0.29 -13.07
C ASN A 41 -9.28 0.26 -11.80
N TRP A 42 -9.61 1.56 -11.75
CA TRP A 42 -10.07 2.25 -10.54
C TRP A 42 -11.37 3.02 -10.82
N LYS A 43 -12.42 2.78 -10.00
CA LYS A 43 -13.67 3.59 -10.00
C LYS A 43 -13.43 4.98 -9.43
N SER A 44 -12.60 5.07 -8.40
CA SER A 44 -12.13 6.33 -7.84
C SER A 44 -10.74 6.11 -7.28
N LEU A 45 -9.76 6.90 -7.69
CA LEU A 45 -8.41 6.78 -7.18
C LEU A 45 -8.05 8.00 -6.36
N ASN A 46 -7.78 7.77 -5.07
CA ASN A 46 -7.22 8.78 -4.20
C ASN A 46 -5.70 8.55 -4.12
N GLN A 47 -4.94 9.43 -4.75
CA GLN A 47 -3.48 9.33 -4.82
C GLN A 47 -2.78 10.18 -3.75
N THR A 48 -3.54 10.86 -2.89
CA THR A 48 -2.99 11.72 -1.83
C THR A 48 -3.28 11.18 -0.42
N ALA A 49 -4.06 10.10 -0.33
CA ALA A 49 -4.45 9.43 0.89
C ALA A 49 -5.09 8.06 0.54
N TYR A 50 -5.57 7.37 1.57
CA TYR A 50 -6.38 6.15 1.44
C TYR A 50 -7.78 6.43 0.85
N GLY A 51 -8.57 5.37 0.67
CA GLY A 51 -9.96 5.47 0.21
C GLY A 51 -10.19 5.26 -1.29
N SER A 52 -9.17 4.78 -2.01
CA SER A 52 -9.30 4.38 -3.42
C SER A 52 -10.26 3.19 -3.57
N ARG A 53 -10.97 3.13 -4.70
CA ARG A 53 -11.94 2.11 -5.05
C ARG A 53 -11.56 1.44 -6.36
N HIS A 54 -11.25 0.15 -6.30
CA HIS A 54 -10.97 -0.67 -7.46
C HIS A 54 -12.23 -0.94 -8.30
N ILE A 55 -12.09 -1.25 -9.60
CA ILE A 55 -13.25 -1.56 -10.47
C ILE A 55 -14.08 -2.74 -9.98
N HIS A 56 -13.43 -3.71 -9.34
CA HIS A 56 -14.09 -4.91 -8.82
C HIS A 56 -14.62 -4.74 -7.39
N ASP A 57 -14.48 -3.56 -6.77
CA ASP A 57 -15.11 -3.26 -5.48
C ASP A 57 -16.64 -3.13 -5.67
N PRO A 58 -17.46 -4.07 -5.16
CA PRO A 58 -18.89 -4.09 -5.40
C PRO A 58 -19.70 -3.40 -4.29
N ALA A 59 -19.03 -2.90 -3.24
CA ALA A 59 -19.74 -2.39 -2.07
C ALA A 59 -20.55 -1.12 -2.40
N PRO A 60 -21.85 -1.06 -2.05
CA PRO A 60 -22.68 0.11 -2.29
C PRO A 60 -22.44 1.26 -1.29
N PHE A 61 -21.44 1.12 -0.42
CA PHE A 61 -21.07 2.07 0.63
C PHE A 61 -19.56 2.28 0.69
N THR A 62 -19.11 3.25 1.48
CA THR A 62 -17.69 3.54 1.74
C THR A 62 -17.40 3.55 3.23
N LEU A 63 -16.30 2.91 3.63
CA LEU A 63 -15.76 3.00 4.99
C LEU A 63 -14.71 4.11 5.12
N TRP A 64 -14.25 4.69 4.01
CA TRP A 64 -13.40 5.86 4.03
C TRP A 64 -14.23 7.14 4.26
N ASN A 65 -13.85 7.92 5.27
CA ASN A 65 -14.40 9.25 5.53
C ASN A 65 -13.42 10.32 5.03
N PRO A 66 -13.71 11.00 3.91
CA PRO A 66 -12.79 11.99 3.33
C PRO A 66 -12.64 13.26 4.18
N ARG A 67 -13.64 13.60 5.02
CA ARG A 67 -13.55 14.78 5.91
C ARG A 67 -12.59 14.51 7.07
N ALA A 68 -12.72 13.35 7.71
CA ALA A 68 -11.80 12.92 8.76
C ALA A 68 -10.41 12.54 8.20
N LYS A 69 -10.36 12.13 6.92
CA LYS A 69 -9.24 11.40 6.31
C LYS A 69 -8.87 10.17 7.15
N SER A 70 -9.88 9.38 7.50
CA SER A 70 -9.76 8.15 8.29
C SER A 70 -10.84 7.15 7.87
N PHE A 71 -10.62 5.89 8.21
CA PHE A 71 -11.64 4.86 8.15
C PHE A 71 -12.63 5.00 9.32
N ARG A 72 -13.85 4.54 9.10
CA ARG A 72 -14.90 4.35 10.10
C ARG A 72 -15.29 2.88 10.18
N ASP A 73 -15.82 2.48 11.32
CA ASP A 73 -16.39 1.15 11.46
C ASP A 73 -17.64 0.98 10.57
N PRO A 74 -17.88 -0.24 10.06
CA PRO A 74 -19.12 -0.56 9.37
C PRO A 74 -20.30 -0.55 10.36
N THR A 75 -21.47 -0.18 9.86
CA THR A 75 -22.74 -0.41 10.56
C THR A 75 -23.11 -1.90 10.55
N ASP A 76 -24.02 -2.34 11.43
CA ASP A 76 -24.48 -3.75 11.47
C ASP A 76 -25.01 -4.25 10.11
N ARG A 77 -25.67 -3.35 9.35
CA ARG A 77 -26.17 -3.66 8.00
C ARG A 77 -25.04 -3.85 7.00
N GLU A 78 -24.01 -3.00 7.06
CA GLU A 78 -22.83 -3.10 6.20
C GLU A 78 -21.99 -4.33 6.56
N LEU A 79 -21.88 -4.66 7.84
CA LEU A 79 -21.23 -5.86 8.33
C LEU A 79 -21.95 -7.12 7.85
N SER A 80 -23.28 -7.16 7.98
CA SER A 80 -24.13 -8.25 7.46
C SER A 80 -23.97 -8.43 5.94
N TRP A 81 -23.84 -7.31 5.21
CA TRP A 81 -23.59 -7.34 3.77
C TRP A 81 -22.23 -7.97 3.44
N LEU A 82 -21.16 -7.63 4.19
CA LEU A 82 -19.83 -8.22 4.00
C LEU A 82 -19.85 -9.74 4.22
N PHE A 83 -20.48 -10.19 5.31
CA PHE A 83 -20.64 -11.62 5.59
C PHE A 83 -21.41 -12.33 4.48
N SER A 84 -22.53 -11.76 4.03
CA SER A 84 -23.39 -12.38 3.03
C SER A 84 -22.77 -12.42 1.63
N VAL A 85 -22.17 -11.32 1.16
CA VAL A 85 -21.67 -11.22 -0.23
C VAL A 85 -20.45 -12.08 -0.45
N TYR A 86 -19.55 -12.16 0.52
CA TYR A 86 -18.32 -12.94 0.41
C TYR A 86 -18.41 -14.32 1.05
N ASN A 87 -19.60 -14.71 1.55
CA ASN A 87 -19.79 -15.92 2.35
C ASN A 87 -18.69 -16.03 3.45
N ALA A 88 -18.45 -14.91 4.14
CA ALA A 88 -17.32 -14.79 5.05
C ALA A 88 -17.54 -15.68 6.27
N LYS A 89 -16.50 -16.37 6.70
CA LYS A 89 -16.48 -17.11 7.97
C LYS A 89 -15.96 -16.25 9.11
N ARG A 90 -15.03 -15.34 8.79
CA ARG A 90 -14.45 -14.39 9.73
C ARG A 90 -14.08 -13.11 8.99
N LEU A 91 -14.23 -11.98 9.68
CA LEU A 91 -13.79 -10.66 9.24
C LEU A 91 -12.82 -10.12 10.29
N ASP A 92 -11.68 -9.62 9.84
CA ASP A 92 -10.77 -8.80 10.64
C ASP A 92 -10.76 -7.39 10.04
N LEU A 93 -11.18 -6.41 10.85
CA LEU A 93 -11.36 -5.01 10.46
C LEU A 93 -10.17 -4.15 10.88
N SER A 94 -8.96 -4.61 10.56
CA SER A 94 -7.71 -3.94 10.93
C SER A 94 -7.22 -2.96 9.86
N TYR A 95 -7.68 -1.72 9.88
CA TYR A 95 -7.28 -0.71 8.88
C TYR A 95 -5.74 -0.49 8.83
N PRO A 96 -5.16 -0.25 7.63
CA PRO A 96 -5.82 0.11 6.37
C PRO A 96 -6.23 -1.08 5.50
N VAL A 97 -6.02 -2.32 5.98
CA VAL A 97 -6.25 -3.55 5.21
C VAL A 97 -7.18 -4.49 5.98
N ILE A 98 -8.38 -4.72 5.47
CA ILE A 98 -9.28 -5.71 6.09
C ILE A 98 -8.98 -7.10 5.56
N THR A 99 -9.18 -8.11 6.40
CA THR A 99 -9.05 -9.52 6.00
C THR A 99 -10.42 -10.19 6.05
N ILE A 100 -10.79 -10.86 4.97
CA ILE A 100 -12.00 -11.65 4.84
C ILE A 100 -11.60 -13.12 4.68
N VAL A 101 -11.92 -13.93 5.68
CA VAL A 101 -11.73 -15.38 5.61
C VAL A 101 -12.93 -15.99 4.90
N THR A 102 -12.72 -16.59 3.73
CA THR A 102 -13.76 -17.23 2.91
C THR A 102 -13.17 -18.33 2.03
N ASP A 103 -13.91 -19.42 1.83
CA ASP A 103 -13.47 -20.49 0.92
C ASP A 103 -13.85 -20.20 -0.54
N THR A 104 -14.69 -19.20 -0.78
CA THR A 104 -15.17 -18.80 -2.10
C THR A 104 -14.54 -17.47 -2.51
N ILE A 105 -13.29 -17.54 -2.97
CA ILE A 105 -12.56 -16.37 -3.48
C ILE A 105 -13.21 -15.93 -4.81
N PRO A 106 -13.70 -14.67 -4.92
CA PRO A 106 -14.28 -14.15 -6.16
C PRO A 106 -13.26 -14.08 -7.29
N ASP A 107 -13.74 -14.25 -8.53
CA ASP A 107 -12.97 -14.01 -9.76
C ASP A 107 -13.72 -12.97 -10.61
N PRO A 108 -13.12 -11.80 -10.91
CA PRO A 108 -11.80 -11.34 -10.46
C PRO A 108 -11.76 -10.99 -8.96
N VAL A 109 -10.57 -11.17 -8.35
CA VAL A 109 -10.34 -10.83 -6.95
C VAL A 109 -10.38 -9.30 -6.76
N PRO A 110 -11.23 -8.76 -5.86
CA PRO A 110 -11.24 -7.33 -5.58
C PRO A 110 -9.98 -6.91 -4.79
N LEU A 111 -9.33 -5.82 -5.21
CA LEU A 111 -8.25 -5.19 -4.43
C LEU A 111 -8.78 -4.33 -3.28
N THR A 112 -10.00 -3.82 -3.42
CA THR A 112 -10.67 -3.03 -2.38
C THR A 112 -12.12 -3.47 -2.19
N ILE A 113 -12.63 -3.28 -0.98
CA ILE A 113 -14.05 -3.37 -0.64
C ILE A 113 -14.41 -2.13 0.17
N ALA A 114 -15.48 -1.44 -0.26
CA ALA A 114 -15.94 -0.21 0.38
C ALA A 114 -14.82 0.84 0.56
N CYS A 115 -13.95 0.98 -0.44
CA CYS A 115 -12.79 1.87 -0.43
C CYS A 115 -11.65 1.50 0.54
N VAL A 116 -11.66 0.28 1.07
CA VAL A 116 -10.61 -0.25 1.96
C VAL A 116 -9.87 -1.36 1.23
N ALA A 117 -8.55 -1.44 1.36
CA ALA A 117 -7.80 -2.55 0.80
C ALA A 117 -8.25 -3.86 1.46
N VAL A 118 -8.38 -4.93 0.68
CA VAL A 118 -8.85 -6.23 1.19
C VAL A 118 -7.86 -7.35 0.91
N ARG A 119 -7.70 -8.24 1.90
CA ARG A 119 -7.16 -9.59 1.72
C ARG A 119 -8.28 -10.61 1.83
N LEU A 120 -8.37 -11.48 0.84
CA LEU A 120 -9.29 -12.62 0.83
C LEU A 120 -8.46 -13.87 1.07
N VAL A 121 -8.74 -14.56 2.17
CA VAL A 121 -7.92 -15.68 2.67
C VAL A 121 -8.81 -16.93 2.78
N ARG A 122 -8.36 -18.07 2.26
CA ARG A 122 -9.09 -19.33 2.47
C ARG A 122 -8.94 -19.82 3.90
N SER A 123 -9.95 -20.53 4.41
CA SER A 123 -9.90 -21.05 5.79
C SER A 123 -8.66 -21.91 6.05
N ALA A 124 -8.26 -22.71 5.05
CA ALA A 124 -7.08 -23.56 5.13
C ALA A 124 -5.74 -22.78 5.12
N GLU A 125 -5.77 -21.51 4.73
CA GLU A 125 -4.60 -20.66 4.54
C GLU A 125 -4.45 -19.61 5.65
N VAL A 126 -5.40 -19.52 6.59
CA VAL A 126 -5.39 -18.54 7.70
C VAL A 126 -4.06 -18.50 8.46
N GLY A 127 -3.43 -19.66 8.68
CA GLY A 127 -2.13 -19.75 9.38
C GLY A 127 -0.90 -19.46 8.51
N LEU A 128 -1.08 -19.21 7.20
CA LEU A 128 -0.01 -18.83 6.28
C LEU A 128 0.20 -17.31 6.20
N PHE A 129 -0.80 -16.54 6.65
CA PHE A 129 -0.73 -15.08 6.71
C PHE A 129 -0.47 -14.66 8.15
N ARG A 130 0.38 -13.65 8.34
CA ARG A 130 0.51 -13.03 9.66
C ARG A 130 -0.73 -12.14 9.83
N GLU A 131 -1.75 -12.66 10.50
CA GLU A 131 -2.94 -11.86 10.85
C GLU A 131 -2.51 -10.77 11.84
N GLY A 132 -2.47 -9.53 11.34
CA GLY A 132 -2.09 -8.39 12.15
C GLY A 132 -0.61 -8.03 12.02
N VAL A 133 -0.30 -6.96 12.75
CA VAL A 133 1.00 -6.31 12.88
C VAL A 133 2.15 -7.30 12.89
N VAL A 134 3.22 -6.96 12.15
CA VAL A 134 4.53 -7.62 12.20
C VAL A 134 4.81 -8.10 13.62
N GLU A 135 5.08 -9.40 13.79
CA GLU A 135 5.44 -9.95 15.10
C GLU A 135 6.77 -9.32 15.52
N THR A 136 6.69 -8.16 16.17
CA THR A 136 7.74 -7.74 17.07
C THR A 136 7.84 -8.83 18.13
N ASN A 137 9.03 -9.12 18.62
CA ASN A 137 9.12 -9.90 19.86
C ASN A 137 8.51 -9.16 21.07
N ALA A 138 7.92 -7.98 20.83
CA ALA A 138 7.04 -7.20 21.70
C ALA A 138 7.60 -7.21 23.12
N CYS A 139 8.91 -6.95 23.21
CA CYS A 139 9.57 -6.93 24.49
C CYS A 139 8.77 -5.97 25.37
N ASP A 140 8.52 -6.38 26.62
CA ASP A 140 7.78 -5.61 27.63
C ASP A 140 8.43 -4.25 27.97
N TYR A 141 9.32 -3.72 27.14
CA TYR A 141 10.06 -2.48 27.29
C TYR A 141 9.16 -1.25 27.20
N ALA A 142 8.06 -1.30 26.46
CA ALA A 142 7.16 -0.17 26.30
C ALA A 142 6.37 0.14 27.58
N ASP A 143 6.36 1.41 27.99
CA ASP A 143 5.47 1.95 29.03
C ASP A 143 4.74 3.19 28.52
N GLU A 144 3.41 3.11 28.43
CA GLU A 144 2.54 4.22 28.02
C GLU A 144 2.45 5.35 29.07
N GLY A 145 2.89 5.10 30.30
CA GLY A 145 2.98 6.09 31.37
C GLY A 145 4.18 7.02 31.23
N LEU A 146 5.18 6.67 30.41
CA LEU A 146 6.33 7.53 30.15
C LEU A 146 5.95 8.72 29.23
N PRO A 147 6.50 9.92 29.48
CA PRO A 147 6.18 11.11 28.70
C PRO A 147 6.66 11.04 27.24
N ASP A 148 5.81 11.52 26.32
CA ASP A 148 6.14 11.72 24.91
C ASP A 148 6.90 13.06 24.72
N HIS A 149 8.22 12.99 24.64
CA HIS A 149 9.10 14.16 24.56
C HIS A 149 9.17 14.80 23.16
N VAL A 150 8.48 14.27 22.16
CA VAL A 150 8.59 14.75 20.78
C VAL A 150 7.88 16.09 20.58
N GLY A 151 6.85 16.41 21.37
CA GLY A 151 6.18 17.71 21.37
C GLY A 151 5.27 17.97 20.16
N PHE A 152 4.93 16.94 19.38
CA PHE A 152 3.90 16.99 18.35
C PHE A 152 3.19 15.63 18.22
N ARG A 153 2.03 15.60 17.57
CA ARG A 153 1.34 14.37 17.22
C ARG A 153 1.31 14.16 15.71
N LEU A 154 1.63 12.96 15.27
CA LEU A 154 1.44 12.58 13.88
C LEU A 154 -0.05 12.43 13.58
N ARG A 155 -0.45 12.89 12.40
CA ARG A 155 -1.80 12.63 11.92
C ARG A 155 -1.94 11.13 11.64
N MET A 156 -3.08 10.55 12.03
CA MET A 156 -3.42 9.18 11.66
C MET A 156 -3.34 9.00 10.14
N TRP A 157 -2.81 7.86 9.69
CA TRP A 157 -2.65 7.52 8.26
C TRP A 157 -1.66 8.40 7.49
N LYS A 158 -0.79 9.14 8.18
CA LYS A 158 0.26 9.92 7.55
C LYS A 158 1.62 9.58 8.15
N SER A 159 2.58 9.35 7.27
CA SER A 159 3.99 9.16 7.60
C SER A 159 4.62 10.48 8.10
N PRO A 160 5.60 10.42 9.01
CA PRO A 160 6.35 11.60 9.42
C PRO A 160 7.13 12.20 8.24
N THR A 161 7.31 13.52 8.25
CA THR A 161 8.30 14.19 7.39
C THR A 161 9.72 13.90 7.87
N GLU A 162 10.74 14.14 7.05
CA GLU A 162 12.15 13.95 7.46
C GLU A 162 12.50 14.70 8.75
N ALA A 163 12.09 15.97 8.87
CA ALA A 163 12.30 16.75 10.09
C ALA A 163 11.57 16.15 11.32
N GLN A 164 10.44 15.49 11.11
CA GLN A 164 9.74 14.77 12.18
C GLN A 164 10.43 13.44 12.52
N VAL A 165 10.95 12.72 11.53
CA VAL A 165 11.76 11.50 11.72
C VAL A 165 12.96 11.83 12.59
N GLU A 166 13.72 12.89 12.26
CA GLU A 166 14.89 13.30 13.04
C GLU A 166 14.54 13.54 14.51
N ARG A 167 13.46 14.28 14.78
CA ARG A 167 13.00 14.58 16.13
C ARG A 167 12.55 13.34 16.89
N ILE A 168 11.87 12.40 16.22
CA ILE A 168 11.43 11.15 16.83
C ILE A 168 12.62 10.27 17.17
N VAL A 169 13.56 10.07 16.24
CA VAL A 169 14.75 9.25 16.45
C VAL A 169 15.61 9.84 17.58
N ARG A 170 15.76 11.17 17.62
CA ARG A 170 16.45 11.86 18.71
C ARG A 170 15.78 11.63 20.06
N ALA A 171 14.46 11.80 20.15
CA ALA A 171 13.72 11.59 21.40
C ALA A 171 13.81 10.14 21.91
N LEU A 172 13.80 9.16 21.00
CA LEU A 172 14.04 7.76 21.36
C LEU A 172 15.47 7.55 21.90
N GLY A 173 16.46 8.18 21.26
CA GLY A 173 17.85 8.17 21.74
C GLY A 173 18.03 8.80 23.11
N ASP A 174 17.39 9.94 23.35
CA ASP A 174 17.39 10.66 24.64
C ASP A 174 16.71 9.83 25.75
N ALA A 175 15.70 9.01 25.39
CA ALA A 175 15.08 8.03 26.28
C ALA A 175 15.95 6.78 26.52
N GLY A 176 17.16 6.73 25.95
CA GLY A 176 18.12 5.65 26.15
C GLY A 176 17.99 4.47 25.17
N ALA A 177 17.11 4.55 24.16
CA ALA A 177 17.01 3.53 23.13
C ALA A 177 18.19 3.63 22.15
N ASN A 178 18.89 2.53 21.91
CA ASN A 178 19.83 2.44 20.79
C ASN A 178 19.08 1.95 19.55
N VAL A 179 18.63 2.90 18.73
CA VAL A 179 17.74 2.66 17.59
C VAL A 179 18.52 2.20 16.36
N LYS A 180 18.14 1.04 15.81
CA LYS A 180 18.58 0.52 14.50
C LYS A 180 17.70 1.05 13.38
N ALA A 181 16.39 1.01 13.56
CA ALA A 181 15.42 1.53 12.60
C ALA A 181 14.09 1.88 13.26
N VAL A 182 13.32 2.78 12.64
CA VAL A 182 11.95 3.08 13.03
C VAL A 182 11.03 2.94 11.81
N THR A 183 9.95 2.18 11.96
CA THR A 183 8.97 1.96 10.90
C THR A 183 7.61 2.51 11.31
N TRP A 184 7.03 3.37 10.47
CA TRP A 184 5.66 3.83 10.61
C TRP A 184 4.82 3.19 9.51
N ALA A 185 3.83 2.39 9.89
CA ALA A 185 2.92 1.72 8.98
C ALA A 185 1.48 1.92 9.44
N GLY A 186 0.74 2.81 8.77
CA GLY A 186 -0.63 3.16 9.14
C GLY A 186 -0.72 3.78 10.56
N PRO A 187 -1.34 3.09 11.54
CA PRO A 187 -1.41 3.56 12.92
C PRO A 187 -0.19 3.15 13.77
N TRP A 188 0.65 2.24 13.28
CA TRP A 188 1.68 1.57 14.07
C TRP A 188 3.05 2.22 13.96
N CYS A 189 3.82 2.17 15.05
CA CYS A 189 5.21 2.58 15.13
C CYS A 189 6.05 1.42 15.68
N PHE A 190 6.98 0.91 14.88
CA PHE A 190 7.90 -0.16 15.26
C PHE A 190 9.30 0.38 15.42
N VAL A 191 9.95 0.06 16.54
CA VAL A 191 11.33 0.47 16.80
C VAL A 191 12.20 -0.78 16.87
N GLU A 192 13.09 -0.94 15.91
CA GLU A 192 14.14 -1.96 15.93
C GLU A 192 15.31 -1.43 16.76
N LEU A 193 15.71 -2.18 17.79
CA LEU A 193 16.84 -1.86 18.65
C LEU A 193 18.10 -2.58 18.18
N VAL A 194 19.26 -1.93 18.36
CA VAL A 194 20.57 -2.54 18.08
C VAL A 194 20.80 -3.68 19.06
N THR A 195 21.23 -4.83 18.56
CA THR A 195 21.70 -5.97 19.37
C THR A 195 23.22 -6.03 19.43
N GLY A 196 23.77 -6.70 20.45
CA GLY A 196 25.21 -6.87 20.62
C GLY A 196 25.94 -5.63 21.17
N ASP A 197 25.22 -4.56 21.50
CA ASP A 197 25.75 -3.31 22.07
C ASP A 197 25.87 -3.34 23.62
N ARG A 198 25.61 -4.51 24.23
CA ARG A 198 25.57 -4.76 25.68
C ARG A 198 24.47 -4.01 26.43
N ARG A 199 23.53 -3.34 25.76
CA ARG A 199 22.38 -2.73 26.43
C ARG A 199 21.35 -3.79 26.79
N VAL A 200 20.78 -3.65 27.97
CA VAL A 200 19.69 -4.48 28.47
C VAL A 200 18.56 -3.54 28.87
N TYR A 201 17.40 -3.71 28.24
CA TYR A 201 16.21 -2.92 28.55
C TYR A 201 15.33 -3.70 29.52
N GLY A 202 14.90 -3.04 30.60
CA GLY A 202 13.93 -3.59 31.54
C GLY A 202 12.50 -3.45 31.04
N LYS A 203 11.57 -4.10 31.74
CA LYS A 203 10.13 -3.90 31.52
C LYS A 203 9.76 -2.43 31.78
N GLY A 204 9.03 -1.83 30.85
CA GLY A 204 8.56 -0.44 30.90
C GLY A 204 9.67 0.62 30.86
N PHE A 205 10.86 0.26 30.39
CA PHE A 205 12.01 1.17 30.39
C PHE A 205 11.95 2.21 29.26
N LEU A 206 11.25 1.93 28.17
CA LEU A 206 11.21 2.75 26.97
C LEU A 206 9.79 3.30 26.70
N PRO A 207 9.67 4.45 26.03
CA PRO A 207 8.37 5.07 25.77
C PRO A 207 7.39 4.16 24.99
N GLY A 208 6.21 3.91 25.54
CA GLY A 208 5.13 3.20 24.84
C GLY A 208 4.37 4.07 23.84
N ILE A 209 4.52 5.39 23.92
CA ILE A 209 3.88 6.35 23.01
C ILE A 209 4.92 7.35 22.51
N ILE A 210 5.00 7.52 21.19
CA ILE A 210 5.86 8.51 20.54
C ILE A 210 5.12 9.22 19.41
N ALA A 211 5.13 10.55 19.44
CA ALA A 211 4.37 11.41 18.55
C ALA A 211 2.89 11.00 18.40
N GLY A 212 2.28 10.54 19.51
CA GLY A 212 0.91 10.03 19.54
C GLY A 212 0.68 8.68 18.84
N ARG A 213 1.73 7.89 18.58
CA ARG A 213 1.64 6.51 18.08
C ARG A 213 2.05 5.53 19.17
N THR A 214 1.31 4.43 19.30
CA THR A 214 1.73 3.28 20.11
C THR A 214 3.00 2.68 19.52
N VAL A 215 3.98 2.43 20.38
CA VAL A 215 5.30 1.93 20.01
C VAL A 215 5.42 0.47 20.39
N ALA A 216 5.84 -0.36 19.44
CA ALA A 216 6.26 -1.72 19.70
C ALA A 216 7.77 -1.84 19.43
N TYR A 217 8.49 -2.42 20.38
CA TYR A 217 9.94 -2.60 20.29
C TYR A 217 10.27 -4.00 19.79
N HIS A 218 11.24 -4.06 18.89
CA HIS A 218 11.85 -5.29 18.41
C HIS A 218 13.32 -5.32 18.77
N HIS A 219 13.73 -6.31 19.56
CA HIS A 219 15.11 -6.43 20.04
C HIS A 219 15.63 -7.85 19.81
N SER A 220 16.15 -8.09 18.61
CA SER A 220 16.67 -9.38 18.15
C SER A 220 17.74 -9.16 17.09
N GLU A 221 18.70 -10.08 16.98
CA GLU A 221 19.71 -10.06 15.91
C GLU A 221 19.02 -10.15 14.54
N ARG A 222 17.95 -10.95 14.48
CA ARG A 222 17.03 -10.98 13.34
C ARG A 222 16.23 -9.69 13.32
N GLY A 223 16.35 -8.93 12.24
CA GLY A 223 15.54 -7.74 11.99
C GLY A 223 14.04 -8.05 11.95
N LEU A 224 13.22 -7.05 12.21
CA LEU A 224 11.75 -7.17 12.27
C LEU A 224 11.17 -7.72 10.94
N PHE A 225 11.87 -7.46 9.85
CA PHE A 225 11.53 -7.89 8.50
C PHE A 225 12.53 -8.92 7.94
N GLU A 226 13.31 -9.60 8.79
CA GLU A 226 14.29 -10.63 8.34
C GLU A 226 13.73 -12.04 8.31
N ASP A 227 12.62 -12.37 8.99
CA ASP A 227 11.89 -13.63 8.73
C ASP A 227 11.30 -13.68 7.31
N VAL A 228 11.17 -12.51 6.65
CA VAL A 228 10.92 -12.40 5.21
C VAL A 228 12.06 -13.05 4.40
N ARG A 229 13.27 -13.14 4.96
CA ARG A 229 14.52 -13.47 4.26
C ARG A 229 14.96 -14.94 4.37
N ASP A 230 14.75 -15.66 5.47
CA ASP A 230 15.67 -16.77 5.78
C ASP A 230 15.23 -18.23 5.53
N GLU A 231 13.95 -18.61 5.54
CA GLU A 231 13.61 -20.05 5.45
C GLU A 231 13.58 -20.63 4.01
N ALA A 232 13.40 -19.78 2.98
CA ALA A 232 13.32 -20.22 1.58
C ALA A 232 14.60 -19.95 0.77
N SER A 233 15.37 -18.91 1.12
CA SER A 233 16.51 -18.44 0.33
C SER A 233 17.72 -19.38 0.37
N LEU A 234 17.87 -20.18 1.44
CA LEU A 234 18.98 -21.10 1.61
C LEU A 234 18.79 -22.46 0.94
N ARG A 235 17.55 -22.86 0.59
CA ARG A 235 17.33 -24.10 -0.19
C ARG A 235 17.62 -23.88 -1.67
N ASP A 236 17.31 -22.70 -2.20
CA ASP A 236 17.31 -22.47 -3.64
C ASP A 236 18.62 -21.90 -4.21
N LEU A 237 19.57 -21.44 -3.38
CA LEU A 237 20.92 -21.14 -3.87
C LEU A 237 21.66 -22.38 -4.43
N LYS A 238 21.20 -23.58 -4.08
CA LYS A 238 21.65 -24.83 -4.68
C LYS A 238 21.02 -25.12 -6.05
N ASP A 239 19.80 -24.63 -6.30
CA ASP A 239 19.03 -24.91 -7.52
C ASP A 239 19.21 -23.81 -8.59
N SER A 240 19.49 -22.57 -8.18
CA SER A 240 19.71 -21.44 -9.11
C SER A 240 21.06 -21.48 -9.85
N ASN A 241 22.00 -22.32 -9.43
CA ASN A 241 23.27 -22.51 -10.13
C ASN A 241 23.12 -23.28 -11.46
N GLN A 242 21.91 -23.69 -11.82
CA GLN A 242 21.66 -24.48 -13.04
C GLN A 242 20.98 -23.69 -14.18
N THR A 243 20.65 -22.42 -13.98
CA THR A 243 19.90 -21.62 -14.99
C THR A 243 20.49 -20.25 -15.34
N THR A 244 21.80 -20.04 -15.16
CA THR A 244 22.49 -18.91 -15.79
C THR A 244 22.77 -19.22 -17.27
N ARG A 245 21.77 -19.02 -18.12
CA ARG A 245 22.01 -18.71 -19.53
C ARG A 245 21.78 -17.21 -19.73
N GLU A 246 22.85 -16.57 -20.17
CA GLU A 246 22.92 -15.19 -20.63
C GLU A 246 21.71 -14.85 -21.50
N ASN A 247 20.97 -13.79 -21.15
CA ASN A 247 19.95 -13.22 -22.04
C ASN A 247 20.21 -11.71 -22.21
N PRO A 248 20.50 -11.26 -23.44
CA PRO A 248 20.71 -9.86 -23.76
C PRO A 248 19.36 -9.15 -23.93
N GLY A 249 19.25 -7.92 -23.41
CA GLY A 249 18.19 -6.97 -23.80
C GLY A 249 16.94 -6.95 -22.93
N LEU A 250 17.02 -6.33 -21.76
CA LEU A 250 15.86 -5.84 -21.00
C LEU A 250 15.23 -4.65 -21.76
N HIS A 251 14.40 -4.92 -22.76
CA HIS A 251 13.56 -3.88 -23.38
C HIS A 251 12.37 -3.59 -22.44
N LEU A 252 12.47 -2.51 -21.66
CA LEU A 252 11.42 -2.00 -20.75
C LEU A 252 10.06 -1.76 -21.42
N GLY A 253 9.99 -1.65 -22.76
CA GLY A 253 8.78 -1.30 -23.50
C GLY A 253 7.80 -2.45 -23.79
N GLY A 254 8.20 -3.72 -23.65
CA GLY A 254 7.39 -4.85 -24.13
C GLY A 254 6.51 -5.57 -23.08
N VAL A 255 6.86 -5.47 -21.80
CA VAL A 255 6.23 -6.25 -20.70
C VAL A 255 5.17 -5.46 -19.94
N LEU A 256 5.00 -4.18 -20.28
CA LEU A 256 4.39 -3.18 -19.42
C LEU A 256 3.36 -2.40 -20.25
N GLY A 257 2.10 -2.83 -20.21
CA GLY A 257 0.98 -2.24 -20.96
C GLY A 257 0.61 -0.79 -20.58
N ASN A 258 1.44 -0.10 -19.80
CA ASN A 258 1.33 1.32 -19.47
C ASN A 258 2.65 2.01 -19.82
N SER A 259 2.59 3.12 -20.57
CA SER A 259 3.76 3.93 -20.91
C SER A 259 4.30 4.61 -19.65
N PHE A 260 5.44 4.18 -19.11
CA PHE A 260 6.07 4.91 -17.99
C PHE A 260 6.50 6.28 -18.44
N THR A 261 6.21 7.29 -17.63
CA THR A 261 6.41 8.66 -18.08
C THR A 261 7.45 9.43 -17.26
N ARG A 262 7.90 8.90 -16.11
CA ARG A 262 8.96 9.51 -15.29
C ARG A 262 9.50 8.60 -14.19
N LEU A 263 10.69 8.93 -13.71
CA LEU A 263 11.16 8.52 -12.39
C LEU A 263 10.45 9.36 -11.31
N VAL A 264 10.16 8.75 -10.17
CA VAL A 264 9.44 9.35 -9.05
C VAL A 264 10.31 9.31 -7.82
N ARG A 265 10.41 10.43 -7.12
CA ARG A 265 11.11 10.51 -5.84
C ARG A 265 10.33 9.78 -4.77
N SER A 266 11.04 9.20 -3.81
CA SER A 266 10.45 8.50 -2.67
C SER A 266 9.46 9.39 -1.92
N ASN A 267 9.76 10.68 -1.75
CA ASN A 267 8.93 11.66 -1.05
C ASN A 267 7.67 12.08 -1.84
N GLU A 268 7.58 11.77 -3.14
CA GLU A 268 6.41 12.03 -3.97
C GLU A 268 5.36 10.92 -3.87
N VAL A 269 5.74 9.72 -3.42
CA VAL A 269 4.80 8.61 -3.23
C VAL A 269 3.95 8.87 -1.98
N ALA A 270 2.65 9.09 -2.14
CA ALA A 270 1.78 9.36 -1.00
C ALA A 270 1.46 8.08 -0.18
N ASP A 271 1.15 8.25 1.10
CA ASP A 271 0.53 7.18 1.88
C ASP A 271 -0.85 6.84 1.30
N GLY A 272 -1.14 5.54 1.17
CA GLY A 272 -2.35 5.02 0.53
C GLY A 272 -2.28 4.91 -1.00
N ALA A 273 -1.21 5.40 -1.63
CA ALA A 273 -0.99 5.27 -3.07
C ALA A 273 -0.89 3.80 -3.49
N TRP A 274 -1.46 3.49 -4.66
CA TRP A 274 -1.45 2.15 -5.24
C TRP A 274 -0.41 2.03 -6.33
N CYS A 275 0.31 0.93 -6.28
CA CYS A 275 1.39 0.60 -7.21
C CYS A 275 1.24 -0.83 -7.70
N SER A 276 1.95 -1.18 -8.77
CA SER A 276 2.07 -2.55 -9.22
C SER A 276 3.47 -2.87 -9.70
N ALA A 277 3.77 -4.17 -9.74
CA ALA A 277 4.94 -4.72 -10.39
C ALA A 277 4.51 -5.94 -11.21
N ASN A 278 5.03 -6.06 -12.43
CA ASN A 278 4.75 -7.19 -13.31
C ASN A 278 5.91 -8.18 -13.26
N SER A 279 5.69 -9.36 -12.68
CA SER A 279 6.62 -10.49 -12.79
C SER A 279 6.25 -11.34 -14.00
N LEU A 280 7.25 -11.84 -14.73
CA LEU A 280 7.04 -12.88 -15.74
C LEU A 280 6.56 -14.20 -15.12
N SER A 281 6.87 -14.47 -13.85
CA SER A 281 6.53 -15.74 -13.17
C SER A 281 5.27 -15.66 -12.32
N THR A 282 5.05 -14.52 -11.65
CA THR A 282 3.95 -14.33 -10.68
C THR A 282 2.78 -13.55 -11.28
N GLY A 283 2.95 -12.97 -12.48
CA GLY A 283 1.98 -12.04 -13.05
C GLY A 283 2.04 -10.67 -12.37
N LYS A 284 0.93 -9.90 -12.49
CA LYS A 284 0.82 -8.56 -11.91
C LYS A 284 0.50 -8.63 -10.42
N VAL A 285 1.39 -8.07 -9.61
CA VAL A 285 1.24 -7.93 -8.15
C VAL A 285 0.94 -6.47 -7.83
N TYR A 286 0.05 -6.25 -6.87
CA TYR A 286 -0.35 -4.91 -6.44
C TYR A 286 0.19 -4.59 -5.05
N PHE A 287 0.45 -3.31 -4.84
CA PHE A 287 1.02 -2.78 -3.60
C PHE A 287 0.25 -1.53 -3.18
N GLN A 288 0.07 -1.35 -1.88
CA GLN A 288 -0.40 -0.09 -1.31
C GLN A 288 0.66 0.48 -0.38
N CYS A 289 1.09 1.72 -0.59
CA CYS A 289 2.01 2.41 0.31
C CYS A 289 1.33 2.60 1.67
N ILE A 290 1.87 2.01 2.73
CA ILE A 290 1.31 2.11 4.10
C ILE A 290 2.17 2.95 5.04
N GLY A 291 3.40 3.28 4.62
CA GLY A 291 4.20 4.29 5.29
C GLY A 291 5.69 4.22 4.95
N ILE A 292 6.54 4.49 5.94
CA ILE A 292 7.99 4.62 5.76
C ILE A 292 8.78 3.88 6.84
N ARG A 293 10.02 3.51 6.51
CA ARG A 293 11.01 2.97 7.44
C ARG A 293 12.27 3.82 7.38
N ALA A 294 12.68 4.38 8.51
CA ALA A 294 13.93 5.12 8.67
C ALA A 294 14.99 4.19 9.26
N VAL A 295 16.05 3.92 8.50
CA VAL A 295 17.16 3.06 8.91
C VAL A 295 18.32 3.92 9.36
N VAL A 296 18.74 3.79 10.61
CA VAL A 296 19.88 4.54 11.15
C VAL A 296 21.16 3.94 10.59
N ARG A 297 21.93 4.73 9.83
CA ARG A 297 23.26 4.34 9.36
C ARG A 297 24.30 4.80 10.37
N ALA A 298 25.21 3.90 10.73
CA ALA A 298 26.43 4.30 11.42
C ALA A 298 27.17 5.29 10.51
N SER A 299 27.55 6.46 11.05
CA SER A 299 28.39 7.42 10.35
C SER A 299 29.68 6.71 9.98
N SER A 300 29.82 6.29 8.71
CA SER A 300 31.12 5.86 8.21
C SER A 300 32.05 7.05 8.36
N SER A 301 33.08 6.88 9.17
CA SER A 301 34.13 7.86 9.39
C SER A 301 34.96 8.03 8.13
N GLN A 302 34.40 8.63 7.07
CA GLN A 302 35.09 8.95 5.81
C GLN A 302 34.41 10.15 5.12
N SER A 303 34.55 11.33 5.71
CA SER A 303 35.00 12.56 5.03
C SER A 303 34.98 13.71 6.04
N GLN A 304 36.13 13.96 6.68
CA GLN A 304 36.37 15.21 7.41
C GLN A 304 36.58 16.33 6.40
N THR A 305 35.52 16.88 5.85
CA THR A 305 35.49 18.24 5.28
C THR A 305 34.04 18.64 5.12
N GLU A 306 33.44 19.15 6.20
CA GLU A 306 32.45 20.23 6.23
C GLU A 306 31.77 20.25 7.60
N THR A 307 31.57 21.44 8.14
CA THR A 307 30.92 21.75 9.42
C THR A 307 29.43 21.41 9.39
N LYS A 308 29.09 20.12 9.30
CA LYS A 308 27.77 19.60 9.64
C LYS A 308 27.81 19.09 11.08
N THR A 309 26.92 19.62 11.90
CA THR A 309 26.54 19.07 13.21
C THR A 309 26.44 17.54 13.10
N PRO A 310 26.91 16.75 14.08
CA PRO A 310 26.80 15.29 14.02
C PRO A 310 25.32 14.89 14.02
N GLY A 311 24.76 14.79 12.82
CA GLY A 311 23.42 14.31 12.57
C GLY A 311 23.44 12.80 12.49
N VAL A 312 22.45 12.16 13.08
CA VAL A 312 22.17 10.74 12.83
C VAL A 312 21.76 10.64 11.36
N ASN A 313 22.58 9.99 10.54
CA ASN A 313 22.23 9.76 9.13
C ASN A 313 21.22 8.61 9.07
N TYR A 314 20.10 8.84 8.38
CA TYR A 314 19.10 7.81 8.13
C TYR A 314 18.78 7.70 6.65
N GLU A 315 18.51 6.47 6.22
CA GLU A 315 17.95 6.16 4.91
C GLU A 315 16.45 5.93 5.05
N ILE A 316 15.66 6.57 4.18
CA ILE A 316 14.20 6.41 4.18
C ILE A 316 13.79 5.40 3.11
N GLU A 317 13.08 4.37 3.55
CA GLU A 317 12.50 3.34 2.70
C GLU A 317 10.97 3.45 2.73
N ARG A 318 10.32 3.10 1.62
CA ARG A 318 8.85 2.99 1.58
C ARG A 318 8.40 1.59 1.98
N VAL A 319 7.32 1.55 2.74
CA VAL A 319 6.69 0.31 3.24
C VAL A 319 5.37 0.12 2.50
N PHE A 320 5.19 -1.05 1.93
CA PHE A 320 3.99 -1.39 1.16
C PHE A 320 3.29 -2.59 1.76
N SER A 321 1.96 -2.60 1.75
CA SER A 321 1.18 -3.84 1.83
C SER A 321 1.10 -4.50 0.45
N VAL A 322 1.18 -5.83 0.41
CA VAL A 322 1.11 -6.61 -0.84
C VAL A 322 -0.29 -7.21 -1.03
N PHE A 323 -0.76 -7.20 -2.29
CA PHE A 323 -2.04 -7.76 -2.71
C PHE A 323 -1.89 -8.60 -3.99
N ASN A 324 -2.75 -9.61 -4.08
CA ASN A 324 -2.83 -10.55 -5.20
C ASN A 324 -1.55 -11.38 -5.47
N PRO A 325 -0.81 -11.90 -4.47
CA PRO A 325 0.21 -12.90 -4.74
C PRO A 325 -0.49 -14.18 -5.20
N SER A 326 -0.06 -14.76 -6.32
CA SER A 326 -0.67 -15.99 -6.85
C SER A 326 -0.65 -17.11 -5.79
N GLN A 327 -1.86 -17.57 -5.42
CA GLN A 327 -2.11 -18.78 -4.64
C GLN A 327 -1.20 -19.01 -3.40
N GLY A 328 -1.07 -18.01 -2.53
CA GLY A 328 -0.45 -18.21 -1.21
C GLY A 328 1.00 -18.74 -1.25
N ARG A 329 1.75 -18.45 -2.34
CA ARG A 329 3.21 -18.68 -2.46
C ARG A 329 4.00 -17.37 -2.49
N LYS A 330 5.18 -17.36 -1.85
CA LYS A 330 6.01 -16.17 -1.56
C LYS A 330 6.16 -15.37 -2.85
N ILE A 331 6.25 -14.04 -2.75
CA ILE A 331 6.61 -13.23 -3.91
C ILE A 331 8.01 -13.66 -4.38
N GLN A 332 8.06 -14.55 -5.36
CA GLN A 332 9.29 -15.06 -5.94
C GLN A 332 9.59 -14.28 -7.22
N ASN A 333 10.88 -14.10 -7.51
CA ASN A 333 11.35 -13.52 -8.77
C ASN A 333 10.77 -12.12 -9.08
N LEU A 334 10.50 -11.30 -8.07
CA LEU A 334 10.21 -9.87 -8.24
C LEU A 334 11.41 -8.97 -7.92
N ARG A 335 12.49 -9.50 -7.34
CA ARG A 335 13.67 -8.68 -7.02
C ARG A 335 14.21 -7.99 -8.27
N GLY A 336 14.34 -6.66 -8.22
CA GLY A 336 14.77 -5.83 -9.33
C GLY A 336 13.66 -5.48 -10.33
N VAL A 337 12.41 -5.90 -10.12
CA VAL A 337 11.28 -5.52 -10.98
C VAL A 337 10.84 -4.08 -10.65
N PRO A 338 10.63 -3.22 -11.65
CA PRO A 338 10.18 -1.85 -11.41
C PRO A 338 8.79 -1.83 -10.77
N MET A 339 8.66 -1.04 -9.71
CA MET A 339 7.39 -0.73 -9.08
C MET A 339 6.86 0.59 -9.62
N VAL A 340 5.60 0.57 -10.04
CA VAL A 340 4.99 1.62 -10.86
C VAL A 340 3.71 2.09 -10.18
N GLU A 341 3.49 3.40 -10.10
CA GLU A 341 2.20 3.94 -9.66
C GLU A 341 1.07 3.53 -10.61
N GLU A 342 -0.05 3.05 -10.08
CA GLU A 342 -1.21 2.64 -10.91
C GLU A 342 -1.86 3.81 -11.67
N SER A 343 -1.55 5.06 -11.28
CA SER A 343 -1.57 6.22 -12.16
C SER A 343 -0.86 7.41 -11.50
N SER A 344 -0.46 8.38 -12.32
CA SER A 344 0.20 9.61 -11.89
C SER A 344 -0.78 10.66 -11.35
N LEU A 345 -0.34 11.41 -10.32
CA LEU A 345 -1.00 12.65 -9.83
C LEU A 345 -1.05 13.78 -10.85
N LEU A 346 -0.24 13.69 -11.90
CA LEU A 346 -0.13 14.71 -12.94
C LEU A 346 -0.80 14.18 -14.21
N GLU A 347 -1.89 14.84 -14.64
CA GLU A 347 -2.68 14.48 -15.83
C GLU A 347 -1.84 14.35 -17.12
N ARG A 348 -0.68 15.01 -17.17
CA ARG A 348 0.29 14.93 -18.29
C ARG A 348 1.02 13.58 -18.39
N TYR A 349 0.97 12.76 -17.36
CA TYR A 349 1.71 11.50 -17.23
C TYR A 349 0.74 10.32 -17.24
N LYS A 350 0.18 10.04 -18.43
CA LYS A 350 -0.67 8.88 -18.67
C LYS A 350 0.18 7.61 -18.66
N GLY A 351 0.32 7.00 -17.48
CA GLY A 351 0.98 5.70 -17.32
C GLY A 351 1.80 5.51 -16.04
N GLY A 352 1.72 6.47 -15.11
CA GLY A 352 2.35 6.35 -13.80
C GLY A 352 3.86 6.52 -13.85
N GLY A 353 4.47 6.73 -12.69
CA GLY A 353 5.92 6.84 -12.57
C GLY A 353 6.55 5.64 -11.87
N VAL A 354 7.83 5.40 -12.17
CA VAL A 354 8.64 4.37 -11.51
C VAL A 354 9.30 5.02 -10.30
N PHE A 355 8.98 4.57 -9.09
CA PHE A 355 9.54 5.15 -7.86
C PHE A 355 10.63 4.29 -7.23
N GLY A 356 10.77 3.04 -7.69
CA GLY A 356 11.70 2.09 -7.11
C GLY A 356 11.69 0.75 -7.79
N PHE A 357 12.63 -0.09 -7.38
CA PHE A 357 12.67 -1.50 -7.75
C PHE A 357 12.31 -2.33 -6.54
N PHE A 358 11.47 -3.35 -6.72
CA PHE A 358 11.14 -4.28 -5.66
C PHE A 358 12.44 -4.91 -5.15
N ARG A 359 12.71 -4.78 -3.86
CA ARG A 359 13.93 -5.29 -3.25
C ARG A 359 13.67 -6.63 -2.57
N ASP A 360 12.67 -6.63 -1.70
CA ASP A 360 12.33 -7.75 -0.83
C ASP A 360 10.92 -7.58 -0.27
N GLY A 361 10.29 -8.67 0.15
CA GLY A 361 8.94 -8.67 0.68
C GLY A 361 8.35 -10.07 0.85
N ASP A 362 7.35 -10.18 1.71
CA ASP A 362 6.50 -11.36 1.87
C ASP A 362 5.08 -11.07 1.36
N TYR A 363 4.09 -11.82 1.83
CA TYR A 363 2.69 -11.64 1.44
C TYR A 363 2.04 -10.41 2.07
N ASP A 364 2.62 -9.90 3.15
CA ASP A 364 2.01 -8.89 3.97
C ASP A 364 2.67 -7.54 3.72
N MET A 365 3.99 -7.52 3.56
CA MET A 365 4.76 -6.31 3.34
C MET A 365 5.87 -6.44 2.29
N ALA A 366 6.16 -5.32 1.62
CA ALA A 366 7.26 -5.19 0.68
C ALA A 366 8.03 -3.89 0.86
N PHE A 367 9.30 -3.92 0.44
CA PHE A 367 10.22 -2.81 0.43
C PHE A 367 10.80 -2.63 -0.97
N CYS A 368 11.05 -1.37 -1.34
CA CYS A 368 11.73 -1.02 -2.58
C CYS A 368 13.03 -0.29 -2.32
N THR A 369 13.98 -0.43 -3.23
CA THR A 369 15.07 0.54 -3.38
C THR A 369 14.51 1.78 -4.05
N VAL A 370 14.64 2.93 -3.37
CA VAL A 370 14.18 4.23 -3.90
C VAL A 370 15.16 4.75 -4.97
N LEU A 371 14.68 5.68 -5.80
CA LEU A 371 15.45 6.22 -6.93
C LEU A 371 16.01 7.63 -6.68
N ASP A 372 15.95 8.12 -5.45
CA ASP A 372 16.26 9.52 -5.13
C ASP A 372 17.66 9.94 -5.61
N ASP A 373 18.70 9.15 -5.33
CA ASP A 373 20.07 9.42 -5.77
C ASP A 373 20.21 9.46 -7.31
N ILE A 374 19.47 8.59 -8.00
CA ILE A 374 19.47 8.51 -9.47
C ILE A 374 18.74 9.73 -10.06
N VAL A 375 17.62 10.13 -9.46
CA VAL A 375 16.90 11.35 -9.83
C VAL A 375 17.75 12.59 -9.56
N ASP A 376 18.47 12.64 -8.43
CA ASP A 376 19.40 13.72 -8.08
C ASP A 376 20.59 13.80 -9.05
N ALA A 377 21.04 12.66 -9.57
CA ALA A 377 22.05 12.60 -10.62
C ALA A 377 21.51 13.01 -12.01
N GLY A 378 20.23 13.38 -12.13
CA GLY A 378 19.64 13.93 -13.35
C GLY A 378 19.18 12.87 -14.37
N TRP A 379 18.96 11.63 -13.94
CA TRP A 379 18.45 10.59 -14.83
C TRP A 379 16.95 10.76 -15.09
N GLU A 380 16.53 10.44 -16.32
CA GLU A 380 15.14 10.46 -16.77
C GLU A 380 14.78 9.15 -17.51
N LEU A 381 13.48 8.85 -17.64
CA LEU A 381 13.02 7.73 -18.47
C LEU A 381 13.00 8.18 -19.94
N CYS A 382 13.76 7.49 -20.79
CA CYS A 382 13.85 7.75 -22.23
C CYS A 382 12.64 7.22 -23.02
#